data_AF-A0A7C2J2N9-F1
#
_entry.id   AF-A0A7C2J2N9-F1
#
_cell.length_a   1.000
_cell.length_b   1.000
_cell.length_c   1.000
_cell.angle_alpha   90.00
_cell.angle_beta   90.00
_cell.angle_gamma   90.00
#
_symmetry.space_group_name_H-M   'P 1'
#
loop_
_entity.id
_entity.type
_entity.pdbx_description
1 polymer ?
#
loop_
_entity_poly.entity_id
_entity_poly.type
_entity_poly.pdbx_seq_one_letter_code
_entity_poly.pdbx_strand_id
1 'polypeptide(L)'
;MLRELARLSVQASPSRQLPHPDGLLQEVLAEVDVEGTTYRLSRLRRRPRTVDLTPRELEIARLVAKGLPTKAIGAMLGISGWTVLTHLRRVFARLGVHSRTAMVKRLSDEGLI
;
A
#
# COMPACT_ATOMS: atom_id res chain seq x y z
N MET A 1 53.05 -1.22 2.08
CA MET A 1 52.69 -0.83 0.70
C MET A 1 51.18 -0.88 0.58
N LEU A 2 50.57 0.24 0.17
CA LEU A 2 49.13 0.44 -0.17
C LEU A 2 48.16 0.34 1.02
N ARG A 3 47.94 1.40 1.82
CA ARG A 3 47.16 2.62 1.53
C ARG A 3 45.76 2.33 0.96
N GLU A 4 44.78 2.55 1.84
CA GLU A 4 43.67 3.48 1.60
C GLU A 4 42.51 2.99 0.72
N LEU A 5 41.31 3.48 1.05
CA LEU A 5 40.06 3.42 0.25
C LEU A 5 39.15 2.21 0.45
N ALA A 6 38.53 2.15 1.63
CA ALA A 6 37.07 2.05 1.64
C ALA A 6 36.57 2.97 2.73
N ARG A 7 36.58 4.29 2.46
CA ARG A 7 35.71 5.19 3.20
C ARG A 7 34.30 4.69 2.91
N LEU A 8 33.77 3.84 3.79
CA LEU A 8 32.35 3.62 3.99
C LEU A 8 31.76 4.95 4.45
N SER A 9 31.73 5.93 3.55
CA SER A 9 30.96 7.14 3.70
C SER A 9 29.53 6.75 3.39
N VAL A 10 28.90 6.05 4.33
CA VAL A 10 27.44 5.96 4.39
C VAL A 10 26.95 7.36 4.75
N GLN A 11 27.00 8.28 3.79
CA GLN A 11 26.21 9.50 3.83
C GLN A 11 24.80 9.12 3.40
N ALA A 12 24.11 8.36 4.26
CA ALA A 12 22.67 8.21 4.15
C ALA A 12 22.05 9.57 4.51
N SER A 13 21.87 10.44 3.51
CA SER A 13 20.94 11.56 3.63
C SER A 13 19.53 10.98 3.56
N PRO A 14 18.73 10.96 4.65
CA PRO A 14 17.48 10.19 4.69
C PRO A 14 16.33 10.74 3.82
N SER A 15 16.55 11.76 2.98
CA SER A 15 15.48 12.72 2.72
C SER A 15 15.09 12.91 1.25
N ARG A 16 15.75 12.28 0.28
CA ARG A 16 15.40 12.49 -1.15
C ARG A 16 14.49 11.39 -1.68
N GLN A 17 13.21 11.48 -1.34
CA GLN A 17 12.16 10.71 -2.01
C GLN A 17 12.05 11.19 -3.46
N LEU A 18 12.50 10.36 -4.40
CA LEU A 18 12.29 10.57 -5.83
C LEU A 18 11.06 9.76 -6.27
N PRO A 19 10.12 10.36 -7.03
CA PRO A 19 9.02 9.61 -7.60
C PRO A 19 9.56 8.57 -8.60
N HIS A 20 9.37 7.28 -8.32
CA HIS A 20 9.64 6.19 -9.25
C HIS A 20 8.48 6.08 -10.25
N PRO A 21 8.70 5.73 -11.53
CA PRO A 21 7.65 5.55 -12.54
C PRO A 21 6.49 4.62 -12.12
N ASP A 22 6.73 3.72 -11.15
CA ASP A 22 5.76 2.73 -10.66
C ASP A 22 5.03 3.15 -9.37
N GLY A 23 5.22 4.39 -8.89
CA GLY A 23 4.64 4.86 -7.63
C GLY A 23 5.25 4.20 -6.38
N LEU A 24 6.44 3.63 -6.52
CA LEU A 24 7.24 3.11 -5.42
C LEU A 24 8.04 4.24 -4.77
N LEU A 25 8.12 4.20 -3.44
CA LEU A 25 9.09 4.98 -2.68
C LEU A 25 10.43 4.26 -2.78
N GLN A 26 11.42 4.94 -3.34
CA GLN A 26 12.80 4.48 -3.34
C GLN A 26 13.51 5.06 -2.11
N GLU A 27 14.00 4.17 -1.26
CA GLU A 27 14.81 4.47 -0.09
C GLU A 27 16.24 3.99 -0.36
N VAL A 28 17.23 4.88 -0.40
CA VAL A 28 18.62 4.50 -0.61
C VAL A 28 19.20 3.98 0.70
N LEU A 29 19.62 2.72 0.72
CA LEU A 29 20.15 2.05 1.92
C LEU A 29 21.67 2.20 2.04
N ALA A 30 22.39 2.14 0.91
CA ALA A 30 23.83 2.27 0.87
C ALA A 30 24.31 2.65 -0.54
N GLU A 31 25.44 3.34 -0.58
CA GLU A 31 26.27 3.48 -1.77
C GLU A 31 27.61 2.79 -1.50
N VAL A 32 28.06 2.01 -2.48
CA VAL A 32 29.25 1.16 -2.37
C VAL A 32 30.07 1.37 -3.63
N ASP A 33 31.30 1.82 -3.49
CA ASP A 33 32.25 1.88 -4.60
C ASP A 33 33.02 0.57 -4.71
N VAL A 34 32.95 -0.06 -5.88
CA VAL A 34 33.70 -1.27 -6.20
C VAL A 34 34.45 -1.02 -7.51
N GLU A 35 35.78 -1.01 -7.45
CA GLU A 35 36.67 -0.81 -8.61
C GLU A 35 36.35 0.45 -9.43
N GLY A 36 36.01 1.56 -8.75
CA GLY A 36 35.65 2.83 -9.40
C GLY A 36 34.22 2.88 -9.96
N THR A 37 33.43 1.83 -9.75
CA THR A 37 31.99 1.81 -10.06
C THR A 37 31.17 1.98 -8.79
N THR A 38 30.32 3.02 -8.74
CA THR A 38 29.43 3.26 -7.62
C THR A 38 28.14 2.44 -7.77
N TYR A 39 27.94 1.49 -6.87
CA TYR A 39 26.71 0.72 -6.72
C TYR A 39 25.80 1.38 -5.68
N ARG A 40 24.51 1.51 -6.00
CA ARG A 40 23.51 2.02 -5.07
C ARG A 40 22.53 0.92 -4.69
N LEU A 41 22.55 0.52 -3.43
CA LEU A 41 21.52 -0.34 -2.85
C LEU A 41 20.34 0.53 -2.46
N SER A 42 19.18 0.25 -3.04
CA SER A 42 17.93 0.92 -2.67
C SER A 42 16.82 -0.08 -2.41
N ARG A 43 16.00 0.22 -1.40
CA ARG A 43 14.78 -0.50 -1.08
C ARG A 43 13.62 0.21 -1.76
N LEU A 44 12.87 -0.55 -2.57
CA LEU A 44 11.60 -0.08 -3.10
C LEU A 44 10.49 -0.48 -2.13
N ARG A 45 9.79 0.50 -1.58
CA ARG A 45 8.57 0.29 -0.79
C ARG A 45 7.38 0.80 -1.60
N ARG A 46 6.29 0.04 -1.64
CA ARG A 46 5.00 0.63 -2.03
C ARG A 46 4.68 1.71 -0.99
N ARG A 47 4.49 2.96 -1.44
CA ARG A 47 3.77 3.93 -0.60
C ARG A 47 2.42 3.27 -0.32
N PRO A 48 1.96 3.18 0.94
CA PRO A 48 0.56 2.84 1.17
C PRO A 48 -0.24 3.91 0.42
N ARG A 49 -0.91 3.49 -0.65
CA ARG A 49 -1.90 4.33 -1.29
C ARG A 49 -2.97 4.48 -0.24
N THR A 50 -3.15 5.69 0.26
CA THR A 50 -4.17 5.96 1.26
C THR A 50 -5.48 5.96 0.51
N VAL A 51 -6.19 4.81 0.47
CA VAL A 51 -7.60 4.86 0.12
C VAL A 51 -8.29 5.62 1.24
N ASP A 52 -8.93 6.71 0.86
CA ASP A 52 -9.76 7.49 1.77
C ASP A 52 -11.09 6.75 1.97
N LEU A 53 -11.08 5.63 2.71
CA LEU A 53 -12.29 4.96 3.20
C LEU A 53 -12.53 5.35 4.65
N THR A 54 -13.79 5.60 4.99
CA THR A 54 -14.17 5.74 6.39
C THR A 54 -13.91 4.42 7.15
N PRO A 55 -13.72 4.46 8.49
CA PRO A 55 -13.53 3.24 9.28
C PRO A 55 -14.63 2.21 9.08
N ARG A 56 -15.89 2.65 8.95
CA ARG A 56 -17.04 1.78 8.72
C ARG A 56 -17.04 1.14 7.33
N GLU A 57 -16.63 1.88 6.32
CA GLU A 57 -16.48 1.37 4.96
C GLU A 57 -15.38 0.31 4.88
N LEU A 58 -14.24 0.54 5.53
CA LEU A 58 -13.14 -0.43 5.61
C LEU A 58 -13.55 -1.70 6.38
N GLU A 59 -14.28 -1.55 7.49
CA GLU A 59 -14.84 -2.68 8.25
C GLU A 59 -15.74 -3.55 7.38
N ILE A 60 -16.69 -2.94 6.65
CA ILE A 60 -17.57 -3.66 5.73
C ILE A 60 -16.77 -4.34 4.61
N ALA A 61 -15.78 -3.66 4.02
CA ALA A 61 -14.96 -4.23 2.97
C ALA A 61 -14.16 -5.46 3.46
N ARG A 62 -13.62 -5.42 4.69
CA ARG A 62 -12.93 -6.55 5.33
C ARG A 62 -13.86 -7.76 5.52
N LEU A 63 -15.08 -7.54 5.97
CA LEU A 63 -16.06 -8.62 6.12
C LEU A 63 -16.46 -9.23 4.78
N VAL A 64 -16.57 -8.40 3.74
CA VAL A 64 -16.79 -8.88 2.37
C VAL A 64 -15.59 -9.70 1.86
N ALA A 65 -14.36 -9.28 2.16
CA ALA A 65 -13.15 -10.02 1.79
C ALA A 65 -13.07 -11.40 2.44
N LYS A 66 -13.65 -11.55 3.64
CA LYS A 66 -13.85 -12.84 4.32
C LYS A 66 -14.96 -13.71 3.69
N GLY A 67 -15.59 -13.26 2.62
CA GLY A 67 -16.64 -14.00 1.91
C GLY A 67 -18.04 -13.88 2.51
N LEU A 68 -18.26 -12.97 3.46
CA LEU A 68 -19.56 -12.86 4.13
C LEU A 68 -20.63 -12.22 3.22
N PRO A 69 -21.86 -12.77 3.19
CA PRO A 69 -22.97 -12.16 2.45
C PRO A 69 -23.47 -10.89 3.16
N THR A 70 -24.03 -9.94 2.41
CA THR A 70 -24.48 -8.63 2.93
C THR A 70 -25.48 -8.74 4.08
N LYS A 71 -26.34 -9.76 4.07
CA LYS A 71 -27.29 -10.04 5.15
C LYS A 71 -26.57 -10.41 6.47
N ALA A 72 -25.53 -11.24 6.40
CA ALA A 72 -24.74 -11.62 7.56
C ALA A 72 -23.94 -10.43 8.09
N ILE A 73 -23.32 -9.66 7.19
CA ILE A 73 -22.62 -8.42 7.55
C ILE A 73 -23.57 -7.45 8.25
N GLY A 74 -24.77 -7.26 7.71
CA GLY A 74 -25.78 -6.40 8.33
C GLY A 74 -26.13 -6.84 9.75
N ALA A 75 -26.40 -8.14 9.94
CA ALA A 75 -26.69 -8.71 11.25
C ALA A 75 -25.53 -8.50 12.25
N MET A 76 -24.29 -8.77 11.84
CA MET A 76 -23.10 -8.57 12.69
C MET A 76 -22.89 -7.11 13.08
N LEU A 77 -23.21 -6.19 12.16
CA LEU A 77 -22.95 -4.76 12.33
C LEU A 77 -24.14 -3.98 12.88
N GLY A 78 -25.27 -4.63 13.17
CA GLY A 78 -26.49 -3.99 13.66
C GLY A 78 -27.18 -3.08 12.64
N ILE A 79 -27.01 -3.35 11.34
CA ILE A 79 -27.59 -2.55 10.24
C ILE A 79 -28.28 -3.43 9.20
N SER A 80 -29.15 -2.84 8.38
CA SER A 80 -29.80 -3.61 7.31
C SER A 80 -28.80 -4.03 6.22
N GLY A 81 -29.08 -5.15 5.54
CA GLY A 81 -28.30 -5.55 4.35
C GLY A 81 -28.35 -4.51 3.22
N TRP A 82 -29.42 -3.72 3.15
CA TRP A 82 -29.54 -2.60 2.21
C TRP A 82 -28.58 -1.44 2.55
N THR A 83 -28.41 -1.16 3.85
CA THR A 83 -27.42 -0.20 4.35
C THR A 83 -26.01 -0.68 3.99
N VAL A 84 -25.70 -1.97 4.14
CA VAL A 84 -24.42 -2.55 3.70
C VAL A 84 -24.19 -2.34 2.20
N LEU A 85 -25.21 -2.59 1.35
CA LEU A 85 -25.11 -2.33 -0.08
C LEU A 85 -24.85 -0.85 -0.40
N THR A 86 -25.45 0.05 0.37
CA THR A 86 -25.23 1.50 0.23
C THR A 86 -23.80 1.89 0.56
N HIS A 87 -23.23 1.35 1.64
CA HIS A 87 -21.81 1.52 1.95
C HIS A 87 -20.92 0.95 0.84
N LEU A 88 -21.21 -0.25 0.33
CA LEU A 88 -20.43 -0.84 -0.75
C LEU A 88 -20.44 0.00 -2.03
N ARG A 89 -21.58 0.62 -2.39
CA ARG A 89 -21.64 1.54 -3.53
C ARG A 89 -20.70 2.74 -3.36
N ARG A 90 -20.62 3.31 -2.14
CA ARG A 90 -19.69 4.41 -1.83
C ARG A 90 -18.24 3.95 -1.90
N VAL A 91 -17.94 2.76 -1.36
CA VAL A 91 -16.61 2.15 -1.46
C VAL A 91 -16.21 1.95 -2.91
N PHE A 92 -17.10 1.40 -3.73
CA PHE A 92 -16.86 1.19 -5.16
C PHE A 92 -16.56 2.51 -5.88
N ALA A 93 -17.34 3.56 -5.62
CA ALA A 93 -17.11 4.88 -6.17
C ALA A 93 -15.76 5.48 -5.73
N ARG A 94 -15.43 5.39 -4.43
CA ARG A 94 -14.15 5.89 -3.87
C ARG A 94 -12.93 5.14 -4.45
N LEU A 95 -13.09 3.85 -4.71
CA LEU A 95 -12.04 3.00 -5.28
C LEU A 95 -11.97 3.04 -6.81
N GLY A 96 -12.97 3.63 -7.49
CA GLY A 96 -13.07 3.60 -8.95
C GLY A 96 -13.27 2.18 -9.51
N VAL A 97 -14.00 1.32 -8.80
CA VAL A 97 -14.26 -0.07 -9.20
C VAL A 97 -15.75 -0.34 -9.36
N HIS A 98 -16.10 -1.40 -10.08
CA HIS A 98 -17.50 -1.73 -10.39
C HIS A 98 -17.96 -3.09 -9.86
N SER A 99 -17.10 -3.81 -9.15
CA SER A 99 -17.44 -5.13 -8.63
C SER A 99 -16.85 -5.38 -7.25
N ARG A 100 -17.51 -6.29 -6.52
CA ARG A 100 -17.04 -6.79 -5.23
C ARG A 100 -15.62 -7.37 -5.33
N THR A 101 -15.35 -8.19 -6.34
CA THR A 101 -14.04 -8.81 -6.53
C THR A 101 -12.98 -7.77 -6.87
N ALA A 102 -13.31 -6.76 -7.69
CA ALA A 102 -12.40 -5.66 -7.99
C ALA A 102 -12.08 -4.82 -6.75
N MET A 103 -13.08 -4.56 -5.89
CA MET A 103 -12.86 -3.90 -4.60
C MET A 103 -11.89 -4.70 -3.72
N VAL A 104 -12.12 -6.01 -3.54
CA VAL A 104 -11.26 -6.85 -2.71
C VAL A 104 -9.83 -6.87 -3.26
N LYS A 105 -9.67 -7.13 -4.57
CA LYS A 105 -8.36 -7.11 -5.22
C LYS A 105 -7.64 -5.77 -5.01
N ARG A 106 -8.34 -4.66 -5.23
CA ARG A 106 -7.78 -3.31 -5.10
C ARG A 106 -7.30 -3.03 -3.68
N LEU A 107 -8.09 -3.39 -2.66
CA LEU A 107 -7.73 -3.17 -1.26
C LEU A 107 -6.59 -4.10 -0.80
N SER A 108 -6.50 -5.32 -1.33
CA SER A 108 -5.37 -6.23 -1.08
C SER A 108 -4.07 -5.74 -1.73
N ASP A 109 -4.14 -5.21 -2.96
CA ASP A 109 -2.97 -4.61 -3.64
C ASP A 109 -2.40 -3.42 -2.85
N GLU A 110 -3.26 -2.72 -2.11
CA GLU A 110 -2.93 -1.60 -1.24
C GLU A 110 -2.59 -2.01 0.21
N GLY A 111 -2.67 -3.30 0.55
CA GLY A 111 -2.31 -3.84 1.87
C GLY A 111 -3.28 -3.47 2.99
N LEU A 112 -4.53 -3.14 2.66
CA LEU A 112 -5.55 -2.71 3.63
C LEU A 112 -6.38 -3.87 4.20
N ILE A 113 -6.45 -4.98 3.46
CA ILE A 113 -7.18 -6.22 3.79
C ILE A 113 -6.40 -7.46 3.35
#